data_AF-A0A957TKF3-F1
#
_entry.id   AF-A0A957TKF3-F1
#
_cell.length_a   1.000
_cell.length_b   1.000
_cell.length_c   1.000
_cell.angle_alpha   90.00
_cell.angle_beta   90.00
_cell.angle_gamma   90.00
#
_symmetry.space_group_name_H-M   'P 1'
#
loop_
_entity.id
_entity.type
_entity.pdbx_description
1 polymer ?
#
loop_
_entity_poly.entity_id
_entity_poly.type
_entity_poly.pdbx_seq_one_letter_code
_entity_poly.pdbx_strand_id
1 'polypeptide(L)'
;MGSLPLFPERASTFAGPVDTLYFILIGLALLFAVPVAALIIFFAIKYRRGSNADRSGAISQSTAIEVTWIVVPPFLALGVFTWGARLYVNIYQIPTEGMDVYIVVKQWMWKVQ
;
A
#
# COMPACT_ATOMS: atom_id res chain seq x y z
N MET A 1 -23.76 5.30 -22.55
CA MET A 1 -23.16 6.34 -21.70
C MET A 1 -22.08 5.65 -20.88
N GLY A 2 -20.82 5.96 -21.19
CA GLY A 2 -19.66 5.15 -20.82
C GLY A 2 -19.41 5.15 -19.31
N SER A 3 -19.11 3.97 -18.78
CA SER A 3 -18.47 3.83 -17.48
C SER A 3 -17.14 4.58 -17.53
N LEU A 4 -16.92 5.55 -16.66
CA LEU A 4 -15.59 6.08 -16.38
C LEU A 4 -14.84 4.99 -15.61
N PRO A 5 -13.88 4.29 -16.23
CA PRO A 5 -13.19 3.23 -15.52
C PRO A 5 -12.31 3.86 -14.43
N LEU A 6 -12.34 3.28 -13.22
CA LEU A 6 -11.52 3.76 -12.10
C LEU A 6 -10.02 3.68 -12.40
N PHE A 7 -9.62 2.74 -13.27
CA PHE A 7 -8.27 2.62 -13.79
C PHE A 7 -8.31 2.67 -15.33
N PRO A 8 -7.45 3.47 -15.98
CA PRO A 8 -7.37 3.51 -17.43
C PRO A 8 -6.86 2.18 -17.99
N GLU A 9 -7.05 1.97 -19.30
CA GLU A 9 -6.47 0.84 -20.00
C GLU A 9 -4.93 0.87 -19.93
N ARG A 10 -4.33 -0.31 -19.80
CA ARG A 10 -2.87 -0.44 -19.70
C ARG A 10 -2.22 -0.19 -21.06
N ALA A 11 -1.50 0.92 -21.16
CA ALA A 11 -0.81 1.34 -22.39
C ALA A 11 0.72 1.18 -22.34
N SER A 12 1.28 0.64 -21.25
CA SER A 12 2.72 0.40 -21.11
C SER A 12 3.01 -0.95 -20.47
N THR A 13 4.21 -1.47 -20.72
CA THR A 13 4.72 -2.72 -20.13
C THR A 13 4.85 -2.65 -18.61
N PHE A 14 5.03 -1.45 -18.04
CA PHE A 14 5.16 -1.23 -16.60
C PHE A 14 3.83 -0.95 -15.90
N ALA A 15 2.76 -0.61 -16.63
CA ALA A 15 1.46 -0.29 -16.03
C ALA A 15 0.92 -1.43 -15.15
N GLY A 16 0.94 -2.67 -15.64
CA GLY A 16 0.46 -3.83 -14.88
C GLY A 16 1.23 -4.08 -13.57
N PRO A 17 2.57 -4.13 -13.59
CA PRO A 17 3.38 -4.21 -12.37
C PRO A 17 3.14 -3.07 -11.37
N VAL A 18 2.98 -1.83 -11.86
CA VAL A 18 2.68 -0.66 -11.00
C VAL A 18 1.32 -0.81 -10.34
N ASP A 19 0.27 -1.15 -11.11
CA ASP A 19 -1.07 -1.40 -10.57
C ASP A 19 -1.04 -2.48 -9.48
N THR A 20 -0.29 -3.56 -9.72
CA THR A 20 -0.19 -4.68 -8.78
C THR A 20 0.47 -4.25 -7.48
N LEU A 21 1.58 -3.51 -7.56
CA LEU A 21 2.26 -2.97 -6.38
C LEU A 21 1.33 -2.02 -5.61
N TYR A 22 0.58 -1.17 -6.31
CA TYR A 22 -0.41 -0.27 -5.72
C TYR A 22 -1.50 -1.02 -4.96
N PHE A 23 -2.11 -2.05 -5.55
CA PHE A 23 -3.13 -2.85 -4.87
C PHE A 23 -2.59 -3.61 -3.66
N ILE A 24 -1.34 -4.06 -3.70
CA ILE A 24 -0.68 -4.70 -2.55
C ILE A 24 -0.44 -3.68 -1.43
N LEU A 25 -0.01 -2.47 -1.75
CA LEU A 25 0.15 -1.40 -0.76
C LEU A 25 -1.18 -1.05 -0.08
N ILE A 26 -2.27 -0.96 -0.85
CA ILE A 26 -3.62 -0.80 -0.28
C ILE A 26 -3.98 -2.00 0.59
N GLY A 27 -3.77 -3.22 0.10
CA GLY A 27 -4.08 -4.43 0.83
C GLY A 27 -3.35 -4.48 2.18
N LEU A 28 -2.08 -4.08 2.22
CA LEU A 28 -1.29 -3.97 3.45
C LEU A 28 -1.79 -2.85 4.36
N ALA A 29 -2.11 -1.68 3.81
CA ALA A 29 -2.69 -0.59 4.60
C ALA A 29 -4.00 -1.03 5.27
N LEU A 30 -4.87 -1.72 4.54
CA LEU A 30 -6.11 -2.29 5.09
C LEU A 30 -5.84 -3.42 6.09
N LEU A 31 -4.84 -4.28 5.83
CA LEU A 31 -4.44 -5.35 6.75
C LEU A 31 -4.03 -4.82 8.13
N PHE A 32 -3.38 -3.65 8.20
CA PHE A 32 -3.05 -3.04 9.49
C PHE A 32 -4.20 -2.20 10.05
N ALA A 33 -4.88 -1.41 9.20
CA ALA A 33 -5.92 -0.49 9.65
C ALA A 33 -7.18 -1.20 10.16
N VAL A 34 -7.66 -2.24 9.45
CA VAL A 34 -8.93 -2.90 9.74
C VAL A 34 -8.90 -3.64 11.09
N PRO A 35 -7.91 -4.50 11.40
CA PRO A 35 -7.86 -5.19 12.69
C PRO A 35 -7.68 -4.22 13.85
N VAL A 36 -6.87 -3.17 13.68
CA VAL A 36 -6.68 -2.14 14.72
C VAL A 36 -8.00 -1.42 14.99
N ALA A 37 -8.69 -0.93 13.95
CA ALA A 37 -9.98 -0.28 14.09
C ALA A 37 -11.03 -1.23 14.72
N ALA A 38 -11.09 -2.47 14.27
CA ALA A 38 -11.99 -3.48 14.81
C ALA A 38 -11.72 -3.78 16.29
N LEU A 39 -10.45 -3.93 16.69
CA LEU A 39 -10.06 -4.15 18.09
C LEU A 39 -10.39 -2.94 18.96
N ILE A 40 -10.16 -1.72 18.48
CA ILE A 40 -10.54 -0.50 19.20
C ILE A 40 -12.04 -0.47 19.44
N ILE A 41 -12.86 -0.67 18.40
CA ILE A 41 -14.33 -0.69 18.51
C ILE A 41 -14.78 -1.81 19.45
N PHE A 42 -14.23 -3.01 19.29
CA PHE A 42 -14.54 -4.16 20.12
C PHE A 42 -14.25 -3.89 21.60
N PHE A 43 -13.05 -3.38 21.93
CA PHE A 43 -12.69 -3.08 23.31
C PHE A 43 -13.47 -1.90 23.88
N ALA A 44 -13.79 -0.89 23.07
CA ALA A 44 -14.65 0.22 23.49
C ALA A 44 -16.05 -0.26 23.90
N ILE A 45 -16.64 -1.22 23.16
CA ILE A 45 -17.94 -1.80 23.49
C ILE A 45 -17.83 -2.74 24.68
N LYS A 46 -16.86 -3.67 24.67
CA LYS A 46 -16.72 -4.72 25.69
C LYS A 46 -16.38 -4.15 27.07
N TYR A 47 -15.48 -3.17 27.15
CA TYR A 47 -14.96 -2.61 28.40
C TYR A 47 -15.57 -1.26 28.79
N ARG A 48 -16.66 -0.84 28.11
CA ARG A 48 -17.47 0.34 28.45
C ARG A 48 -17.81 0.42 29.94
N ARG A 49 -17.89 1.65 30.47
CA ARG A 49 -18.37 1.93 31.84
C ARG A 49 -19.76 1.30 32.07
N GLY A 50 -19.90 0.49 33.12
CA GLY A 50 -21.13 -0.27 33.42
C GLY A 50 -21.17 -1.67 32.78
N SER A 51 -20.13 -2.10 32.07
CA SER A 51 -19.98 -3.47 31.60
C SER A 51 -19.57 -4.42 32.73
N ASN A 52 -20.20 -5.61 32.76
CA ASN A 52 -19.83 -6.75 33.61
C ASN A 52 -18.56 -7.47 33.15
N ALA A 53 -17.79 -6.90 32.21
CA ALA A 53 -16.53 -7.48 31.76
C ALA A 53 -15.56 -7.63 32.94
N ASP A 54 -15.10 -8.86 33.15
CA ASP A 54 -14.05 -9.16 34.10
C ASP A 54 -12.74 -8.50 33.66
N ARG A 55 -12.06 -7.89 34.63
CA ARG A 55 -10.79 -7.17 34.49
C ARG A 55 -9.68 -7.83 35.30
N SER A 56 -9.98 -8.90 36.03
CA SER A 56 -9.00 -9.66 36.78
C SER A 56 -8.09 -10.46 35.83
N GLY A 57 -6.84 -10.71 36.23
CA GLY A 57 -5.91 -11.55 35.46
C GLY A 57 -5.40 -10.95 34.14
N ALA A 58 -5.31 -9.62 34.03
CA ALA A 58 -4.75 -8.97 32.84
C ALA A 58 -3.30 -9.45 32.59
N ILE A 59 -3.07 -10.06 31.44
CA ILE A 59 -1.73 -10.44 31.00
C ILE A 59 -0.98 -9.15 30.64
N SER A 60 0.06 -8.82 31.40
CA SER A 60 0.84 -7.60 31.20
C SER A 60 1.82 -7.70 30.04
N GLN A 61 2.31 -8.91 29.75
CA GLN A 61 3.32 -9.16 28.72
C GLN A 61 3.06 -10.50 28.04
N SER A 62 3.31 -10.53 26.74
CA SER A 62 3.24 -11.75 25.96
C SER A 62 4.34 -11.71 24.92
N THR A 63 5.43 -12.41 25.20
CA THR A 63 6.61 -12.46 24.31
C THR A 63 6.24 -12.92 22.90
N ALA A 64 5.31 -13.87 22.76
CA ALA A 64 4.87 -14.35 21.46
C ALA A 64 4.17 -13.25 20.62
N ILE A 65 3.30 -12.47 21.25
CA ILE A 65 2.59 -11.38 20.58
C ILE A 65 3.56 -10.23 20.28
N GLU A 66 4.41 -9.89 21.25
CA GLU A 66 5.44 -8.85 21.11
C GLU A 66 6.38 -9.13 19.94
N VAL A 67 6.90 -10.35 19.85
CA VAL A 67 7.77 -10.76 18.75
C VAL A 67 7.02 -10.71 17.43
N THR A 68 5.75 -11.15 17.39
CA THR A 68 4.96 -11.17 16.16
C THR A 68 4.77 -9.77 15.57
N TRP A 69 4.34 -8.79 16.38
CA TRP A 69 4.12 -7.43 15.87
C TRP A 69 5.42 -6.65 15.64
N ILE A 70 6.55 -7.06 16.22
CA ILE A 70 7.85 -6.43 15.96
C ILE A 70 8.47 -6.97 14.67
N VAL A 71 8.39 -8.30 14.46
CA VAL A 71 9.09 -8.96 13.35
C VAL A 71 8.28 -8.87 12.06
N VAL A 72 6.98 -9.10 12.09
CA VAL A 72 6.18 -9.19 10.85
C VAL A 72 6.20 -7.88 10.04
N PRO A 73 5.99 -6.68 10.62
CA PRO A 73 5.92 -5.46 9.82
C PRO A 73 7.23 -5.09 9.09
N PRO A 74 8.42 -5.16 9.72
CA PRO A 74 9.69 -4.93 9.02
C PRO A 74 9.91 -5.89 7.84
N PHE A 75 9.59 -7.18 7.98
CA PHE A 75 9.76 -8.14 6.90
C PHE A 75 8.81 -7.85 5.73
N LEU A 76 7.55 -7.49 6.01
CA LEU A 76 6.61 -7.05 4.98
C LEU A 76 7.09 -5.76 4.30
N ALA A 77 7.60 -4.79 5.07
CA ALA A 77 8.13 -3.54 4.55
C ALA A 77 9.34 -3.79 3.63
N LEU A 78 10.28 -4.64 4.03
CA LEU A 78 11.43 -5.02 3.20
C LEU A 78 11.00 -5.75 1.92
N GLY A 79 10.02 -6.66 2.00
CA GLY A 79 9.48 -7.36 0.83
C GLY A 79 8.88 -6.41 -0.21
N VAL A 80 8.06 -5.47 0.23
CA VAL A 80 7.45 -4.49 -0.68
C VAL A 80 8.47 -3.47 -1.18
N PHE A 81 9.39 -3.03 -0.31
CA PHE A 81 10.46 -2.11 -0.68
C PHE A 81 11.37 -2.69 -1.76
N THR A 82 11.83 -3.92 -1.60
CA THR A 82 12.70 -4.58 -2.57
C THR A 82 12.03 -4.77 -3.93
N TRP A 83 10.75 -5.15 -3.94
CA TRP A 83 9.97 -5.21 -5.17
C TRP A 83 9.78 -3.83 -5.81
N GLY A 84 9.35 -2.84 -5.03
CA GLY A 84 9.17 -1.47 -5.51
C GLY A 84 10.45 -0.86 -6.07
N ALA A 85 11.58 -1.07 -5.40
CA ALA A 85 12.89 -0.62 -5.85
C ALA A 85 13.28 -1.26 -7.19
N ARG A 86 13.07 -2.58 -7.35
CA ARG A 86 13.33 -3.27 -8.62
C ARG A 86 12.46 -2.72 -9.76
N LEU A 87 11.18 -2.49 -9.49
CA LEU A 87 10.27 -1.91 -10.47
C LEU A 87 10.68 -0.48 -10.85
N TYR A 88 11.07 0.33 -9.87
CA TYR A 88 11.58 1.68 -10.09
C TYR A 88 12.80 1.68 -11.02
N VAL A 89 13.80 0.84 -10.73
CA VAL A 89 15.00 0.75 -11.57
C VAL A 89 14.65 0.34 -12.99
N ASN A 90 13.75 -0.63 -13.18
CA ASN A 90 13.32 -1.07 -14.51
C ASN A 90 12.61 0.04 -15.31
N ILE A 91 11.81 0.88 -14.65
CA ILE A 91 11.10 2.00 -15.30
C ILE A 91 12.07 3.10 -15.75
N TYR A 92 13.13 3.34 -14.99
CA TYR A 92 14.10 4.41 -15.27
C TYR A 92 15.25 3.97 -16.20
N GLN A 93 15.34 2.69 -16.54
CA GLN A 93 16.26 2.21 -17.57
C GLN A 93 15.69 2.54 -18.96
N ILE A 94 16.25 3.58 -19.58
CA ILE A 94 15.85 4.01 -20.93
C ILE A 94 16.25 2.91 -21.92
N PRO A 95 15.30 2.32 -22.67
CA PRO A 95 15.63 1.38 -23.73
C PRO A 95 16.45 2.08 -24.82
N THR A 96 17.51 1.43 -25.31
CA THR A 96 18.33 1.97 -26.41
C THR A 96 17.61 2.03 -27.76
N GLU A 97 16.47 1.34 -27.89
CA GLU A 97 15.66 1.31 -29.10
C GLU A 97 14.32 2.03 -28.88
N GLY A 98 14.38 3.36 -28.91
CA GLY A 98 13.22 4.25 -28.74
C GLY A 98 13.17 5.33 -29.80
N MET A 99 11.97 5.89 -30.02
CA MET A 99 11.80 7.11 -30.79
C MET A 99 12.10 8.30 -29.89
N ASP A 100 13.05 9.14 -30.29
CA ASP A 100 13.28 10.42 -29.63
C ASP A 100 12.12 11.37 -29.95
N VAL A 101 11.46 11.86 -28.90
CA VAL A 101 10.35 12.80 -29.01
C VAL A 101 10.68 14.04 -28.19
N TYR A 102 10.82 15.20 -28.84
CA TYR A 102 11.11 16.45 -28.17
C TYR A 102 9.82 17.19 -27.82
N ILE A 103 9.63 17.46 -26.53
CA ILE A 103 8.45 18.18 -26.04
C ILE A 103 8.87 19.58 -25.59
N VAL A 104 8.37 20.61 -26.27
CA VAL A 104 8.55 22.02 -25.89
C VAL A 104 7.30 22.52 -25.16
N VAL A 105 7.49 22.96 -23.91
CA VAL A 105 6.42 23.52 -23.07
C VAL A 105 6.26 25.01 -23.38
N LYS A 106 5.02 25.43 -23.66
CA LYS A 106 4.62 26.83 -23.85
C LYS A 106 3.46 27.15 -22.90
N GLN A 107 3.18 28.45 -22.71
CA GLN A 107 2.00 28.88 -21.95
C GLN A 107 0.73 28.25 -22.55
N TRP A 108 0.09 27.37 -21.77
CA TRP A 108 -1.09 26.57 -22.13
C TRP A 108 -0.98 25.74 -23.42
N MET A 109 0.22 25.30 -23.80
CA MET A 109 0.42 24.48 -25.00
C MET A 109 1.68 23.62 -24.91
N TRP A 110 1.64 22.45 -25.54
CA TRP A 110 2.79 21.57 -25.74
C TRP A 110 3.05 21.44 -27.24
N LYS A 111 4.32 21.52 -27.66
CA LYS A 111 4.72 21.26 -29.05
C LYS A 111 5.58 20.00 -29.07
N VAL A 112 5.20 19.04 -29.90
CA VAL A 112 5.93 17.79 -30.13
C VAL A 112 6.73 17.91 -31.42
N GLN A 113 8.01 17.55 -31.40
CA GLN A 113 8.92 17.60 -32.55
C GLN A 113 9.80 16.36 -32.61
#